data_AF-A0A9Q2NNJ4-F1
#
_entry.id   AF-A0A9Q2NNJ4-F1
#
_cell.length_a   1.000
_cell.length_b   1.000
_cell.length_c   1.000
_cell.angle_alpha   90.00
_cell.angle_beta   90.00
_cell.angle_gamma   90.00
#
_symmetry.space_group_name_H-M   'P 1'
#
loop_
_entity.id
_entity.type
_entity.pdbx_description
1 polymer ?
#
loop_
_entity_poly.entity_id
_entity_poly.type
_entity_poly.pdbx_seq_one_letter_code
_entity_poly.pdbx_strand_id
1 'polypeptide(L)' 'MYLSDKQLADRFAVTRQTVWRWHRGDTKFPRAINLSPGCTRWKLSEIEAWETAQVEAA' A
#
# COMPACT_ATOMS: atom_id res chain seq x y z
N MET A 1 -8.74 -2.61 -9.37
CA MET A 1 -7.34 -2.80 -9.80
C MET A 1 -6.50 -3.20 -8.60
N TYR A 2 -5.48 -4.05 -8.77
CA TYR A 2 -4.57 -4.47 -7.70
C TYR A 2 -3.15 -4.01 -7.98
N LEU A 3 -2.44 -3.56 -6.94
CA LEU A 3 -1.06 -3.08 -7.02
C LEU A 3 -0.10 -4.06 -6.33
N SER A 4 1.06 -4.25 -6.92
CA SER A 4 2.21 -4.88 -6.27
C SER A 4 2.95 -3.88 -5.37
N ASP A 5 3.80 -4.41 -4.50
CA ASP A 5 4.68 -3.59 -3.66
C ASP A 5 5.65 -2.74 -4.50
N LYS A 6 6.08 -3.22 -5.67
CA LYS A 6 6.88 -2.42 -6.62
C LYS A 6 6.08 -1.25 -7.19
N GLN A 7 4.84 -1.48 -7.61
CA GLN A 7 3.99 -0.40 -8.13
C GLN A 7 3.66 0.64 -7.07
N LEU A 8 3.45 0.23 -5.82
CA LEU A 8 3.29 1.15 -4.70
C LEU A 8 4.56 1.94 -4.42
N ALA A 9 5.71 1.27 -4.41
CA ALA A 9 7.01 1.91 -4.23
C ALA A 9 7.25 2.99 -5.30
N ASP A 10 6.99 2.67 -6.57
CA ASP A 10 7.12 3.61 -7.69
C ASP A 10 6.12 4.77 -7.57
N ARG A 11 4.86 4.52 -7.16
CA ARG A 11 3.81 5.54 -6.99
C ARG A 11 4.19 6.59 -5.94
N PHE A 12 4.77 6.16 -4.82
CA PHE A 12 5.15 7.05 -3.72
C PHE A 12 6.61 7.51 -3.78
N ALA A 13 7.35 7.16 -4.84
CA ALA A 13 8.80 7.39 -4.96
C ALA A 13 9.60 6.91 -3.73
N VAL A 14 9.23 5.76 -3.17
CA VAL A 14 9.89 5.12 -2.02
C VAL A 14 10.47 3.77 -2.38
N THR A 15 11.23 3.17 -1.47
CA THR A 15 11.70 1.78 -1.63
C THR A 15 10.58 0.79 -1.28
N ARG A 16 10.63 -0.41 -1.86
CA ARG A 16 9.73 -1.53 -1.50
C ARG A 16 9.71 -1.80 0.00
N GLN A 17 10.86 -1.67 0.67
CA GLN A 17 10.99 -1.88 2.11
C GLN A 17 10.15 -0.88 2.92
N THR A 18 10.06 0.37 2.46
CA THR A 18 9.23 1.39 3.09
C THR A 18 7.75 1.02 3.06
N VAL A 19 7.25 0.50 1.93
CA VAL A 19 5.86 0.01 1.81
C VAL A 19 5.58 -1.09 2.83
N TRP A 20 6.50 -2.06 2.97
CA TRP A 20 6.38 -3.12 3.98
C TRP A 20 6.54 -2.63 5.41
N ARG A 21 7.24 -1.51 5.63
CA ARG A 21 7.32 -0.85 6.95
C ARG A 21 5.99 -0.19 7.30
N TRP A 22 5.37 0.53 6.36
CA TRP A 22 4.02 1.08 6.55
C TRP A 22 3.01 -0.04 6.82
N HIS A 23 3.02 -1.11 6.03
CA HIS A 23 2.12 -2.23 6.25
C HIS A 23 2.25 -2.86 7.66
N ARG A 24 3.45 -2.86 8.25
CA ARG A 24 3.70 -3.42 9.59
C ARG A 24 3.49 -2.41 10.72
N GLY A 25 3.80 -1.14 10.49
CA GLY A 25 3.85 -0.10 11.53
C GLY A 25 2.64 0.83 11.56
N ASP A 26 1.94 1.01 10.44
CA ASP A 26 0.76 1.88 10.35
C ASP A 26 -0.50 1.02 10.27
N THR A 27 -1.36 1.15 11.28
CA THR A 27 -2.65 0.46 11.33
C THR A 27 -3.67 1.01 10.32
N LYS A 28 -3.46 2.24 9.84
CA LYS A 28 -4.31 2.89 8.83
C LYS A 28 -3.91 2.50 7.40
N PHE A 29 -2.68 2.04 7.19
CA PHE A 29 -2.23 1.64 5.86
C PHE A 29 -2.96 0.37 5.39
N PRO A 30 -3.42 0.30 4.12
CA PRO A 30 -4.18 -0.84 3.63
C PRO A 30 -3.46 -2.18 3.79
N ARG A 31 -4.22 -3.20 4.21
CA ARG A 31 -3.68 -4.55 4.37
C ARG A 31 -3.50 -5.21 3.02
N ALA A 32 -2.39 -5.91 2.87
CA ALA A 32 -2.14 -6.67 1.67
C ALA A 32 -3.02 -7.91 1.62
N ILE A 33 -3.51 -8.23 0.42
CA ILE A 33 -4.36 -9.38 0.11
C ILE A 33 -3.52 -10.41 -0.62
N ASN A 34 -3.66 -11.68 -0.23
CA ASN A 34 -3.00 -12.78 -0.89
C ASN A 34 -3.92 -13.36 -1.98
N LEU A 35 -3.59 -13.16 -3.25
CA LEU A 35 -4.38 -13.65 -4.38
C LEU A 35 -4.01 -15.08 -4.78
N SER A 36 -2.76 -15.48 -4.55
CA SER A 36 -2.24 -16.82 -4.80
C SER A 36 -0.92 -17.02 -4.04
N PRO A 37 -0.40 -18.24 -3.87
CA PRO A 37 0.89 -18.46 -3.21
C PRO A 37 2.00 -17.59 -3.83
N GLY A 38 2.57 -16.68 -3.05
CA GLY A 38 3.62 -15.74 -3.49
C GLY A 38 3.11 -14.45 -4.17
N CYS A 39 1.79 -14.25 -4.30
CA CYS A 39 1.21 -13.07 -4.92
C CYS A 39 0.44 -12.21 -3.91
N THR A 40 1.18 -11.38 -3.19
CA THR A 40 0.62 -10.36 -2.30
C THR A 40 0.37 -9.05 -3.06
N ARG A 41 -0.84 -8.50 -2.93
CA ARG A 41 -1.27 -7.27 -3.62
C ARG A 41 -2.09 -6.36 -2.72
N TRP A 42 -2.16 -5.09 -3.08
CA TRP A 42 -3.01 -4.09 -2.43
C TRP A 42 -4.14 -3.69 -3.37
N LYS A 43 -5.33 -3.44 -2.84
CA LYS A 43 -6.43 -2.87 -3.64
C LYS A 43 -6.14 -1.41 -3.90
N LEU A 44 -6.21 -1.00 -5.17
CA LEU A 44 -6.02 0.39 -5.56
C LEU A 44 -7.00 1.33 -4.82
N SER A 45 -8.27 0.93 -4.70
CA SER A 45 -9.30 1.73 -4.04
C SER A 45 -9.02 1.99 -2.56
N GLU A 46 -8.39 1.04 -1.86
CA GLU A 46 -8.03 1.21 -0.45
C GLU A 46 -6.81 2.12 -0.31
N ILE A 47 -5.86 2.05 -1.26
CA ILE A 47 -4.71 2.93 -1.31
C ILE A 47 -5.14 4.37 -1.57
N GLU A 48 -6.03 4.61 -2.53
CA GLU A 48 -6.59 5.94 -2.83
C GLU A 48 -7.37 6.52 -1.65
N ALA A 49 -8.14 5.69 -0.93
CA ALA A 49 -8.83 6.10 0.29
C ALA A 49 -7.84 6.49 1.40
N TRP A 50 -6.76 5.73 1.56
CA TRP A 50 -5.70 6.05 2.52
C TRP A 50 -4.96 7.34 2.13
N GLU A 51 -4.63 7.53 0.85
CA GLU A 51 -4.01 8.76 0.34
C GLU A 51 -4.84 10.00 0.69
N THR A 52 -6.15 9.94 0.41
CA THR A 52 -7.09 11.02 0.76
C THR A 52 -7.08 11.31 2.26
N ALA A 53 -7.13 10.27 3.09
CA ALA A 53 -7.11 10.42 4.55
C ALA A 53 -5.80 10.98 5.10
N GLN A 54 -4.66 10.76 4.42
CA GLN A 54 -3.37 11.36 4.81
C GLN A 54 -3.30 12.85 4.43
N VAL A 55 -3.86 13.23 3.28
CA VAL A 55 -3.92 14.64 2.84
C VAL A 55 -4.81 15.47 3.77
N GLU A 56 -5.95 14.93 4.22
CA GLU A 56 -6.84 15.63 5.16
C GLU A 56 -6.25 15.75 6.57
N ALA A 57 -5.28 14.90 6.92
CA ALA A 57 -4.63 14.91 8.23
C ALA A 57 -3.39 15.84 8.29
N ALA A 58 -2.97 16.43 7.16
CA ALA A 58 -1.81 17.32 7.02
C ALA A 58 -2.23 18.79 6.99
#